data_AF-A0A9X3N1Y2-F1
#
_entry.id   AF-A0A9X3N1Y2-F1
#
_cell.length_a   1.000
_cell.length_b   1.000
_cell.length_c   1.000
_cell.angle_alpha   90.00
_cell.angle_beta   90.00
_cell.angle_gamma   90.00
#
_symmetry.space_group_name_H-M   'P 1'
#
loop_
_entity.id
_entity.type
_entity.pdbx_description
1 polymer ?
#
loop_
_entity_poly.entity_id
_entity_poly.type
_entity_poly.pdbx_seq_one_letter_code
_entity_poly.pdbx_strand_id
1 'polypeptide(L)'
;MIAAAAALSSCGGGASSGHAPPPNVAVVVPDGVLRELGEPCAGGEPYLYAHATAAFRIEDAGGKTVLRGELPEGKAIAALNHDPGVPRVPTFCRFELHADLATSARYRLVLPEGDPVPLAFKDGKATAVIG
;
A
#
# COMPACT_ATOMS: atom_id res chain seq x y z
N MET A 1 53.69 -13.61 -19.65
CA MET A 1 53.77 -12.31 -18.94
C MET A 1 52.55 -11.47 -19.30
N ILE A 2 51.81 -11.07 -18.26
CA ILE A 2 51.03 -9.84 -18.04
C ILE A 2 50.58 -9.01 -19.26
N ALA A 3 49.27 -8.78 -19.39
CA ALA A 3 48.68 -7.43 -19.43
C ALA A 3 47.14 -7.49 -19.31
N ALA A 4 46.65 -6.89 -18.23
CA ALA A 4 45.24 -6.66 -17.93
C ALA A 4 44.68 -5.49 -18.74
N ALA A 5 43.37 -5.51 -19.02
CA ALA A 5 42.60 -4.31 -19.37
C ALA A 5 41.24 -4.35 -18.64
N ALA A 6 41.07 -3.40 -17.72
CA ALA A 6 39.87 -3.16 -16.95
C ALA A 6 38.81 -2.43 -17.80
N ALA A 7 37.54 -2.78 -17.61
CA ALA A 7 36.40 -1.94 -17.98
C ALA A 7 35.47 -1.84 -16.77
N LEU A 8 35.63 -0.74 -16.02
CA LEU A 8 34.72 -0.30 -14.97
C LEU A 8 33.48 0.29 -15.64
N SER A 9 32.42 -0.50 -15.82
CA SER A 9 31.08 0.04 -16.12
C SER A 9 30.46 0.60 -14.83
N SER A 10 30.81 1.84 -14.53
CA SER A 10 30.13 2.69 -13.55
C SER A 10 28.77 3.12 -14.15
N CYS A 11 27.71 2.36 -13.90
CA CYS A 11 26.34 2.86 -14.05
C CYS A 11 26.05 3.83 -12.90
N GLY A 12 26.29 5.11 -13.16
CA GLY A 12 25.81 6.21 -12.34
C GLY A 12 24.28 6.29 -12.38
N GLY A 13 23.63 5.62 -11.43
CA GLY A 13 22.24 5.88 -11.10
C GLY A 13 22.17 7.15 -10.27
N GLY A 14 22.00 8.29 -10.92
CA GLY A 14 21.68 9.55 -10.26
C GLY A 14 20.37 9.38 -9.49
N ALA A 15 20.46 9.27 -8.17
CA ALA A 15 19.31 9.37 -7.30
C ALA A 15 18.83 10.83 -7.34
N SER A 16 17.87 11.11 -8.24
CA SER A 16 17.11 12.34 -8.17
C SER A 16 16.46 12.41 -6.80
N SER A 17 16.93 13.32 -5.95
CA SER A 17 16.31 13.70 -4.68
C SER A 17 15.02 14.52 -4.90
N GLY A 18 14.23 14.13 -5.89
CA GLY A 18 12.87 14.60 -6.05
C GLY A 18 12.04 13.99 -4.95
N HIS A 19 11.44 14.83 -4.10
CA HIS A 19 10.40 14.41 -3.17
C HIS A 19 9.40 13.53 -3.93
N ALA A 20 9.31 12.25 -3.57
CA ALA A 20 8.29 11.38 -4.12
C ALA A 20 6.92 12.04 -3.85
N PRO A 21 6.02 12.09 -4.84
CA PRO A 21 4.68 12.65 -4.63
C PRO A 21 4.01 11.92 -3.47
N PRO A 22 3.13 12.56 -2.68
CA PRO A 22 2.45 11.90 -1.58
C PRO A 22 1.66 10.67 -2.07
N PRO A 23 1.51 9.64 -1.24
CA PRO A 23 0.73 8.46 -1.61
C PRO A 23 -0.72 8.85 -1.86
N ASN A 24 -1.32 8.20 -2.86
CA ASN A 24 -2.64 8.57 -3.38
C ASN A 24 -3.60 7.38 -3.47
N VAL A 25 -3.17 6.19 -3.05
CA VAL A 25 -4.03 5.01 -2.85
C VAL A 25 -3.88 4.52 -1.41
N ALA A 26 -5.00 4.44 -0.70
CA ALA A 26 -5.07 3.85 0.63
C ALA A 26 -5.70 2.45 0.55
N VAL A 27 -5.01 1.44 1.08
CA VAL A 27 -5.60 0.11 1.34
C VAL A 27 -5.87 0.02 2.83
N VAL A 28 -7.13 -0.19 3.21
CA VAL A 28 -7.57 -0.18 4.62
C VAL A 28 -8.11 -1.55 4.98
N VAL A 29 -7.55 -2.14 6.03
CA VAL A 29 -8.04 -3.37 6.66
C VAL A 29 -8.76 -3.02 7.95
N PRO A 30 -10.09 -3.19 8.03
CA PRO A 30 -10.88 -2.89 9.22
C PRO A 30 -10.80 -4.03 10.25
N ASP A 31 -9.59 -4.35 10.73
CA ASP A 31 -9.35 -5.50 11.61
C ASP A 31 -9.73 -5.27 13.10
N GLY A 32 -9.91 -4.02 13.52
CA GLY A 32 -10.39 -3.67 14.86
C GLY A 32 -9.41 -4.02 16.00
N VAL A 33 -8.15 -4.34 15.69
CA VAL A 33 -7.16 -4.75 16.70
C VAL A 33 -6.71 -3.53 17.51
N LEU A 34 -6.50 -3.75 18.82
CA LEU A 34 -6.07 -2.71 19.75
C LEU A 34 -4.58 -2.38 19.55
N ARG A 35 -4.28 -1.16 19.11
CA ARG A 35 -2.91 -0.68 18.84
C ARG A 35 -2.71 0.75 19.31
N GLU A 36 -1.45 1.15 19.48
CA GLU A 36 -1.12 2.56 19.52
C GLU A 36 -1.24 3.15 18.10
N LEU A 37 -1.69 4.40 17.99
CA LEU A 37 -1.82 5.04 16.68
C LEU A 37 -0.44 5.24 16.04
N GLY A 38 -0.31 4.87 14.77
CA GLY A 38 0.94 4.94 14.01
C GLY A 38 1.87 3.74 14.19
N GLU A 39 1.56 2.80 15.08
CA GLU A 39 2.30 1.54 15.22
C GLU A 39 2.29 0.77 13.87
N PRO A 40 3.41 0.14 13.47
CA PRO A 40 3.44 -0.79 12.36
C PRO A 40 2.35 -1.86 12.51
N CYS A 41 1.67 -2.19 11.42
CA CYS A 41 0.61 -3.19 11.45
C CYS A 41 0.55 -4.04 10.18
N ALA A 42 -0.14 -5.16 10.33
CA ALA A 42 -0.72 -5.97 9.26
C ALA A 42 -2.21 -6.18 9.58
N GLY A 43 -2.95 -6.77 8.66
CA GLY A 43 -4.32 -7.21 8.89
C GLY A 43 -4.39 -8.29 9.97
N GLY A 44 -5.34 -8.13 10.90
CA GLY A 44 -5.78 -9.20 11.79
C GLY A 44 -6.74 -10.17 11.10
N GLU A 45 -7.07 -11.28 11.76
CA GLU A 45 -8.06 -12.26 11.28
C GLU A 45 -9.39 -11.61 10.85
N PRO A 46 -9.98 -12.00 9.70
CA PRO A 46 -9.54 -13.05 8.76
C PRO A 46 -8.56 -12.55 7.66
N TYR A 47 -8.05 -11.33 7.79
CA TYR A 47 -7.30 -10.62 6.75
C TYR A 47 -5.79 -10.77 6.87
N LEU A 48 -5.30 -11.91 7.39
CA LEU A 48 -3.87 -12.15 7.60
C LEU A 48 -3.04 -12.04 6.30
N TYR A 49 -3.67 -12.21 5.13
CA TYR A 49 -3.04 -12.05 3.82
C TYR A 49 -2.67 -10.60 3.47
N ALA A 50 -3.18 -9.61 4.22
CA ALA A 50 -2.84 -8.21 4.05
C ALA A 50 -1.71 -7.83 5.01
N HIS A 51 -0.47 -7.99 4.57
CA HIS A 51 0.73 -7.69 5.37
C HIS A 51 1.82 -7.03 4.54
N ALA A 52 2.82 -6.44 5.19
CA ALA A 52 4.01 -5.93 4.51
C ALA A 52 4.65 -7.05 3.67
N THR A 53 5.10 -6.73 2.46
CA THR A 53 5.60 -7.66 1.43
C THR A 53 4.55 -8.54 0.73
N ALA A 54 3.28 -8.50 1.13
CA ALA A 54 2.22 -9.20 0.40
C ALA A 54 2.12 -8.63 -1.02
N ALA A 55 2.15 -9.49 -2.03
CA ALA A 55 2.01 -9.06 -3.42
C ALA A 55 0.63 -8.40 -3.63
N PHE A 56 0.58 -7.34 -4.42
CA PHE A 56 -0.68 -6.75 -4.88
C PHE A 56 -0.68 -6.51 -6.38
N ARG A 57 -1.89 -6.45 -6.93
CA ARG A 57 -2.15 -5.93 -8.27
C ARG A 57 -3.29 -4.92 -8.20
N ILE A 58 -3.22 -3.88 -9.01
CA ILE A 58 -4.37 -3.06 -9.35
C ILE A 58 -4.75 -3.41 -10.79
N GLU A 59 -6.00 -3.78 -10.99
CA GLU A 59 -6.56 -4.12 -12.29
C GLU A 59 -7.59 -3.08 -12.72
N ASP A 60 -7.67 -2.82 -14.02
CA ASP A 60 -8.75 -2.01 -14.60
C ASP A 60 -10.07 -2.81 -14.76
N ALA A 61 -11.10 -2.16 -15.30
CA ALA A 61 -12.41 -2.78 -15.52
C ALA A 61 -12.39 -4.03 -16.44
N GLY A 62 -11.37 -4.18 -17.29
CA GLY A 62 -11.18 -5.33 -18.16
C GLY A 62 -10.35 -6.45 -17.52
N GLY A 63 -9.92 -6.29 -16.26
CA GLY A 63 -9.05 -7.23 -15.56
C GLY A 63 -7.58 -7.12 -15.95
N LYS A 64 -7.18 -6.11 -16.74
CA LYS A 64 -5.78 -5.89 -17.08
C LYS A 64 -5.07 -5.28 -15.87
N THR A 65 -3.95 -5.88 -15.47
CA THR A 65 -3.07 -5.31 -14.44
C THR A 65 -2.45 -4.01 -14.93
N VAL A 66 -2.70 -2.92 -14.21
CA VAL A 66 -2.15 -1.57 -14.47
C VAL A 66 -1.04 -1.20 -13.49
N LEU A 67 -1.03 -1.80 -12.30
CA LEU A 67 0.05 -1.68 -11.31
C LEU A 67 0.23 -3.01 -10.59
N ARG A 68 1.47 -3.32 -10.21
CA ARG A 68 1.81 -4.45 -9.35
C ARG A 68 2.96 -4.08 -8.43
N GLY A 69 3.03 -4.72 -7.28
CA GLY A 69 4.12 -4.53 -6.33
C GLY A 69 3.88 -5.35 -5.08
N GLU A 70 4.48 -4.90 -3.99
CA GLU A 70 4.28 -5.44 -2.65
C GLU A 70 3.70 -4.36 -1.75
N LEU A 71 2.83 -4.77 -0.82
CA LEU A 71 2.33 -3.85 0.20
C LEU A 71 3.50 -3.36 1.08
N PRO A 72 3.60 -2.06 1.36
CA PRO A 72 4.58 -1.53 2.29
C PRO A 72 4.24 -1.91 3.74
N GLU A 73 5.02 -1.40 4.69
CA GLU A 73 4.61 -1.45 6.10
C GLU A 73 3.30 -0.68 6.32
N GLY A 74 2.31 -1.33 6.92
CA GLY A 74 1.05 -0.72 7.28
C GLY A 74 1.18 0.13 8.54
N LYS A 75 0.30 1.13 8.70
CA LYS A 75 0.22 1.95 9.92
C LYS A 75 -1.16 1.88 10.55
N ALA A 76 -1.17 1.75 11.87
CA ALA A 76 -2.39 1.74 12.66
C ALA A 76 -3.05 3.14 12.65
N ILE A 77 -4.30 3.21 12.22
CA ILE A 77 -5.10 4.44 12.21
C ILE A 77 -6.34 4.26 13.07
N ALA A 78 -6.88 5.36 13.61
CA ALA A 78 -8.02 5.28 14.51
C ALA A 78 -9.26 4.71 13.80
N ALA A 79 -9.89 3.71 14.40
CA ALA A 79 -11.21 3.22 13.96
C ALA A 79 -12.35 4.05 14.57
N LEU A 80 -12.08 4.75 15.67
CA LEU A 80 -13.02 5.61 16.38
C LEU A 80 -12.89 7.07 15.92
N ASN A 81 -14.00 7.80 15.99
CA ASN A 81 -14.08 9.24 15.71
C ASN A 81 -13.91 10.12 16.96
N HIS A 82 -13.60 9.51 18.11
CA HIS A 82 -13.33 10.16 19.39
C HIS A 82 -12.10 9.53 20.04
N ASP A 83 -11.43 10.27 20.92
CA ASP A 83 -10.34 9.77 21.75
C ASP A 83 -10.92 9.05 22.97
N PRO A 84 -10.69 7.74 23.15
CA PRO A 84 -11.16 7.01 24.31
C PRO A 84 -10.32 7.25 25.59
N GLY A 85 -9.25 8.05 25.52
CA GLY A 85 -8.40 8.38 26.68
C GLY A 85 -7.52 7.23 27.16
N VAL A 86 -7.30 6.22 26.31
CA VAL A 86 -6.43 5.06 26.59
C VAL A 86 -5.37 4.92 25.50
N PRO A 87 -4.16 4.44 25.84
CA PRO A 87 -3.04 4.42 24.89
C PRO A 87 -3.25 3.47 23.70
N ARG A 88 -3.89 2.32 23.93
CA ARG A 88 -4.22 1.35 22.88
C ARG A 88 -5.71 1.41 22.58
N VAL A 89 -6.04 1.73 21.34
CA VAL A 89 -7.41 1.96 20.88
C VAL A 89 -7.74 1.01 19.72
N PRO A 90 -9.03 0.79 19.40
CA PRO A 90 -9.39 0.09 18.18
C PRO A 90 -8.82 0.81 16.96
N THR A 91 -8.09 0.07 16.12
CA THR A 91 -7.45 0.59 14.92
C THR A 91 -7.87 -0.16 13.67
N PHE A 92 -7.69 0.48 12.52
CA PHE A 92 -7.59 -0.17 11.22
C PHE A 92 -6.13 -0.17 10.79
N CYS A 93 -5.73 -1.16 10.00
CA CYS A 93 -4.42 -1.14 9.36
C CYS A 93 -4.49 -0.46 7.99
N ARG A 94 -3.69 0.58 7.76
CA ARG A 94 -3.63 1.30 6.47
C ARG A 94 -2.28 1.12 5.79
N PHE A 95 -2.31 0.69 4.53
CA PHE A 95 -1.18 0.71 3.61
C PHE A 95 -1.32 1.87 2.63
N GLU A 96 -0.21 2.54 2.32
CA GLU A 96 -0.19 3.71 1.44
C GLU A 96 0.62 3.40 0.18
N LEU A 97 -0.02 3.42 -0.98
CA LEU A 97 0.58 3.13 -2.28
C LEU A 97 0.64 4.38 -3.15
N HIS A 98 1.59 4.39 -4.08
CA HIS A 98 1.69 5.38 -5.14
C HIS A 98 1.23 4.76 -6.46
N ALA A 99 0.28 5.39 -7.14
CA ALA A 99 -0.24 4.93 -8.42
C ALA A 99 -0.73 6.10 -9.27
N ASP A 100 -0.42 6.10 -10.57
CA ASP A 100 -1.03 7.07 -11.49
C ASP A 100 -2.32 6.45 -12.08
N LEU A 101 -3.48 6.77 -11.48
CA LEU A 101 -4.78 6.21 -11.83
C LEU A 101 -5.73 7.32 -12.29
N ALA A 102 -6.40 7.10 -13.42
CA ALA A 102 -7.40 8.03 -13.92
C ALA A 102 -8.67 7.97 -13.05
N THR A 103 -9.05 9.08 -12.42
CA THR A 103 -10.21 9.13 -11.50
C THR A 103 -11.57 8.83 -12.17
N SER A 104 -11.65 8.93 -13.49
CA SER A 104 -12.84 8.59 -14.28
C SER A 104 -12.99 7.10 -14.60
N ALA A 105 -11.97 6.29 -14.31
CA ALA A 105 -11.96 4.85 -14.61
C ALA A 105 -12.29 4.01 -13.36
N ARG A 106 -12.60 2.73 -13.58
CA ARG A 106 -12.86 1.76 -12.52
C ARG A 106 -11.66 0.85 -12.35
N TYR A 107 -11.29 0.60 -11.10
CA TYR A 107 -10.18 -0.26 -10.74
C TYR A 107 -10.53 -1.14 -9.54
N ARG A 108 -9.79 -2.24 -9.40
CA ARG A 108 -9.85 -3.13 -8.24
C ARG A 108 -8.45 -3.47 -7.74
N LEU A 109 -8.29 -3.50 -6.41
CA LEU A 109 -7.15 -4.09 -5.74
C LEU A 109 -7.32 -5.60 -5.70
N VAL A 110 -6.25 -6.34 -5.98
CA VAL A 110 -6.20 -7.80 -5.89
C VAL A 110 -5.02 -8.18 -5.02
N LEU A 111 -5.28 -8.96 -3.96
CA LEU A 111 -4.28 -9.64 -3.15
C LEU A 111 -4.39 -11.16 -3.42
N PRO A 112 -3.31 -11.96 -3.32
CA PRO A 112 -3.29 -13.37 -3.72
C PRO A 112 -4.38 -14.24 -3.11
N GLU A 113 -4.72 -13.99 -1.84
CA GLU A 113 -5.62 -14.83 -1.05
C GLU A 113 -6.94 -14.11 -0.69
N GLY A 114 -7.13 -12.88 -1.16
CA GLY A 114 -8.32 -12.08 -0.90
C GLY A 114 -9.18 -11.89 -2.14
N ASP A 115 -10.45 -11.58 -1.93
CA ASP A 115 -11.35 -11.19 -3.02
C ASP A 115 -10.92 -9.83 -3.62
N PRO A 116 -11.12 -9.61 -4.93
CA PRO A 116 -10.86 -8.31 -5.54
C PRO A 116 -11.71 -7.19 -4.92
N VAL A 117 -11.07 -6.15 -4.42
CA VAL A 117 -11.71 -5.03 -3.73
C VAL A 117 -11.80 -3.82 -4.67
N PRO A 118 -12.98 -3.23 -4.90
CA PRO A 118 -13.11 -2.04 -5.74
C PRO A 118 -12.40 -0.83 -5.10
N LEU A 119 -11.76 -0.01 -5.94
CA LEU A 119 -11.21 1.28 -5.54
C LEU A 119 -12.31 2.36 -5.62
N ALA A 120 -12.56 3.04 -4.50
CA ALA A 120 -13.40 4.22 -4.43
C ALA A 120 -12.54 5.48 -4.57
N PHE A 121 -12.95 6.42 -5.43
CA PHE A 121 -12.24 7.68 -5.62
C PHE A 121 -12.96 8.83 -4.92
N LYS A 122 -12.20 9.66 -4.20
CA LYS A 122 -12.67 10.90 -3.59
C LYS A 122 -11.50 11.90 -3.55
N ASP A 123 -11.75 13.12 -4.02
CA ASP A 123 -10.76 14.22 -3.98
C ASP A 123 -9.38 13.84 -4.56
N GLY A 124 -9.38 13.06 -5.65
CA GLY A 124 -8.15 12.59 -6.32
C GLY A 124 -7.41 11.45 -5.60
N LYS A 125 -7.94 10.95 -4.48
CA LYS A 125 -7.40 9.80 -3.74
C LYS A 125 -8.25 8.57 -3.96
N ALA A 126 -7.62 7.42 -4.12
CA ALA A 126 -8.29 6.13 -4.19
C ALA A 126 -8.25 5.44 -2.83
N THR A 127 -9.29 4.69 -2.49
CA THR A 127 -9.35 3.88 -1.27
C THR A 127 -9.93 2.51 -1.61
N ALA A 128 -9.25 1.45 -1.17
CA ALA A 128 -9.77 0.09 -1.15
C ALA A 128 -9.95 -0.32 0.31
N VAL A 129 -11.16 -0.74 0.68
CA VAL A 129 -11.46 -1.26 2.03
C VAL A 129 -11.63 -2.76 1.91
N ILE A 130 -10.70 -3.51 2.50
CA ILE A 130 -10.75 -4.97 2.56
C ILE A 130 -11.90 -5.36 3.49
N GLY A 131 -12.72 -6.32 3.09
CA GLY A 131 -13.96 -6.70 3.77
C GLY A 131 -14.27 -8.16 3.53
#